data_AF-A0A2S0WCD7-F1
#
_entry.id   AF-A0A2S0WCD7-F1
#
_cell.length_a   1.000
_cell.length_b   1.000
_cell.length_c   1.000
_cell.angle_alpha   90.00
_cell.angle_beta   90.00
_cell.angle_gamma   90.00
#
_symmetry.space_group_name_H-M   'P 1'
#
loop_
_entity.id
_entity.type
_entity.pdbx_description
1 polymer ?
#
loop_
_entity_poly.entity_id
_entity_poly.type
_entity_poly.pdbx_seq_one_letter_code
_entity_poly.pdbx_strand_id
1 'polypeptide(L)'
;MNQPLHVDPEDIRQRLGAAIARYEEAISQLKAGSPEFPAGAVGAGFLDDGTRLAAALVRMQELNVSFLESRVEGWRQLQGLMDSVEHTDQSHAEGVRLP
;
A
#
# COMPACT_ATOMS: atom_id res chain seq x y z
N MET A 1 -1.76 -26.91 -19.52
CA MET A 1 -0.56 -27.34 -18.75
C MET A 1 -0.45 -26.42 -17.54
N ASN A 2 -0.81 -26.90 -16.35
CA ASN A 2 -0.56 -26.18 -15.10
C ASN A 2 0.89 -26.48 -14.72
N GLN A 3 1.81 -25.60 -15.09
CA GLN A 3 3.18 -25.71 -14.63
C GLN A 3 3.17 -25.30 -13.15
N PRO A 4 3.60 -26.15 -12.21
CA PRO A 4 3.61 -25.79 -10.80
C PRO A 4 4.50 -24.55 -10.64
N LEU A 5 3.91 -23.46 -10.17
CA LEU A 5 4.64 -22.25 -9.81
C LEU A 5 5.52 -22.64 -8.61
N HIS A 6 6.79 -22.96 -8.88
CA HIS A 6 7.78 -23.19 -7.82
C HIS A 6 8.19 -21.82 -7.30
N VAL A 7 7.32 -21.21 -6.49
CA VAL A 7 7.61 -19.94 -5.83
C VAL A 7 8.06 -20.25 -4.42
N ASP A 8 9.23 -19.75 -4.07
CA ASP A 8 9.73 -19.79 -2.70
C ASP A 8 8.87 -18.86 -1.83
N PRO A 9 8.15 -19.38 -0.82
CA PRO A 9 7.34 -18.56 0.08
C PRO A 9 8.14 -17.46 0.77
N GLU A 10 9.41 -17.70 1.10
CA GLU A 10 10.27 -16.72 1.76
C GLU A 10 10.64 -15.57 0.82
N ASP A 11 10.94 -15.87 -0.45
CA ASP A 11 11.15 -14.83 -1.48
C ASP A 11 9.88 -13.96 -1.67
N ILE A 12 8.69 -14.57 -1.64
CA ILE A 12 7.44 -13.81 -1.68
C ILE A 12 7.30 -12.92 -0.44
N ARG A 13 7.54 -13.44 0.77
CA ARG A 13 7.46 -12.66 2.02
C ARG A 13 8.40 -11.45 1.97
N GLN A 14 9.64 -11.65 1.55
CA GLN A 14 10.62 -10.58 1.43
C GLN A 14 10.18 -9.52 0.42
N ARG A 15 9.68 -9.92 -0.75
CA ARG A 15 9.17 -8.99 -1.77
C ARG A 15 7.97 -8.19 -1.28
N LEU A 16 7.02 -8.85 -0.59
CA LEU A 16 5.86 -8.16 -0.01
C LEU A 16 6.28 -7.20 1.10
N GLY A 17 7.18 -7.61 1.98
CA GLY A 17 7.72 -6.74 3.05
C GLY A 17 8.41 -5.50 2.49
N ALA A 18 9.27 -5.67 1.47
CA ALA A 18 9.91 -4.54 0.79
C ALA A 18 8.90 -3.62 0.08
N ALA A 19 7.85 -4.19 -0.53
CA ALA A 19 6.79 -3.42 -1.15
C ALA A 19 6.00 -2.61 -0.11
N ILE A 20 5.62 -3.21 1.02
CA ILE A 20 4.92 -2.54 2.12
C ILE A 20 5.77 -1.37 2.64
N ALA A 21 7.03 -1.60 2.98
CA ALA A 21 7.92 -0.57 3.53
C ALA A 21 8.07 0.62 2.57
N ARG A 22 8.24 0.36 1.27
CA ARG A 22 8.34 1.43 0.26
C ARG A 22 7.07 2.28 0.16
N TYR A 23 5.89 1.66 0.28
CA TYR A 23 4.63 2.39 0.19
C TYR A 23 4.32 3.15 1.48
N GLU A 24 4.65 2.59 2.64
CA GLU A 24 4.57 3.30 3.92
C GLU A 24 5.47 4.54 3.95
N GLU A 25 6.69 4.42 3.40
CA GLU A 25 7.58 5.57 3.23
C GLU A 25 6.97 6.63 2.31
N ALA A 26 6.45 6.22 1.14
CA ALA A 26 5.79 7.14 0.21
C ALA A 26 4.56 7.84 0.84
N ILE A 27 3.76 7.10 1.61
CA ILE A 27 2.63 7.64 2.38
C ILE A 27 3.12 8.69 3.38
N SER A 28 4.20 8.39 4.11
CA SER A 28 4.79 9.31 5.09
C SER A 28 5.26 10.61 4.41
N GLN A 29 5.97 10.49 3.27
CA GLN A 29 6.44 11.62 2.50
C GLN A 29 5.28 12.48 1.97
N LEU A 30 4.21 11.86 1.45
CA LEU A 30 3.02 12.58 0.99
C LEU A 30 2.28 13.25 2.16
N LYS A 31 2.16 12.61 3.32
CA LYS A 31 1.53 13.25 4.49
C LYS A 31 2.36 14.44 5.01
N ALA A 32 3.68 14.35 4.96
CA ALA A 32 4.57 15.42 5.38
C ALA A 32 4.63 16.59 4.39
N GLY A 33 4.53 16.32 3.09
CA GLY A 33 4.64 17.29 2.00
C GLY A 33 3.30 17.67 1.39
N SER A 34 2.31 18.07 2.21
CA SER A 34 1.02 18.54 1.69
C SER A 34 1.24 19.74 0.73
N PRO A 35 0.56 19.81 -0.42
CA PRO A 35 0.84 20.82 -1.42
C PRO A 35 0.39 22.19 -0.91
N GLU A 36 1.33 23.11 -0.76
CA GLU A 36 1.02 24.52 -0.55
C GLU A 36 0.79 25.20 -1.90
N PHE A 37 -0.45 25.59 -2.17
CA PHE A 37 -0.80 26.40 -3.33
C PHE A 37 -1.40 27.74 -2.87
N PRO A 38 -0.63 28.84 -2.95
CA PRO A 38 -1.16 30.14 -2.58
C PRO A 38 -2.23 30.57 -3.60
N ALA A 39 -3.46 30.76 -3.15
CA ALA A 39 -4.60 31.11 -4.01
C ALA A 39 -4.36 32.40 -4.83
N GLY A 40 -3.51 33.32 -4.36
CA GLY A 40 -3.12 34.52 -5.11
C GLY A 40 -2.16 34.29 -6.28
N ALA A 41 -1.58 33.09 -6.42
CA ALA A 41 -0.63 32.76 -7.49
C ALA A 41 -1.26 32.78 -8.88
N VAL A 42 -2.58 32.62 -8.98
CA VAL A 42 -3.31 32.66 -10.26
C VAL A 42 -3.67 34.09 -10.70
N GLY A 43 -3.35 35.11 -9.90
CA GLY A 43 -3.60 36.52 -10.20
C GLY A 43 -4.86 37.10 -9.55
N ALA A 44 -4.87 38.42 -9.35
CA ALA A 44 -5.85 39.13 -8.53
C ALA A 44 -7.32 38.99 -8.99
N GLY A 45 -7.56 38.69 -10.27
CA GLY A 45 -8.91 38.47 -10.82
C GLY A 45 -9.46 37.05 -10.65
N PHE A 46 -8.66 36.10 -10.14
CA PHE A 46 -8.98 34.67 -10.15
C PHE A 46 -8.91 34.04 -8.76
N LEU A 47 -9.04 34.83 -7.68
CA LEU A 47 -8.87 34.34 -6.31
C LEU A 47 -9.76 33.12 -5.99
N ASP A 48 -11.01 33.14 -6.46
CA ASP A 48 -11.96 32.02 -6.28
C ASP A 48 -11.47 30.76 -6.98
N ASP A 49 -11.00 30.87 -8.23
CA ASP A 49 -10.45 29.74 -8.97
C ASP A 49 -9.12 29.25 -8.38
N GLY A 50 -8.29 30.15 -7.88
CA GLY A 50 -7.05 29.83 -7.15
C GLY A 50 -7.32 29.04 -5.87
N THR A 51 -8.37 29.43 -5.14
CA THR A 51 -8.82 28.72 -3.93
C THR A 51 -9.35 27.33 -4.28
N ARG A 52 -10.15 27.21 -5.35
CA ARG A 52 -10.66 25.92 -5.83
C ARG A 52 -9.54 24.99 -6.29
N LEU A 53 -8.51 25.54 -6.95
CA LEU A 53 -7.33 24.80 -7.38
C LEU A 53 -6.50 24.32 -6.19
N ALA A 54 -6.24 25.18 -5.19
CA ALA A 54 -5.56 24.78 -3.96
C ALA A 54 -6.28 23.60 -3.28
N ALA A 55 -7.60 23.71 -3.13
CA ALA A 55 -8.41 22.67 -2.53
C ALA A 55 -8.42 21.38 -3.37
N ALA A 56 -8.37 21.47 -4.69
CA ALA A 56 -8.27 20.30 -5.57
C ALA A 56 -6.93 19.57 -5.43
N LEU A 57 -5.83 20.31 -5.27
CA LEU A 57 -4.49 19.73 -5.05
C LEU A 57 -4.43 18.99 -3.71
N VAL A 58 -4.98 19.57 -2.65
CA VAL A 58 -5.07 18.90 -1.34
C VAL A 58 -5.90 17.61 -1.44
N ARG A 59 -7.09 17.67 -2.05
CA ARG A 59 -7.92 16.47 -2.25
C ARG A 59 -7.23 15.40 -3.08
N MET A 60 -6.47 15.78 -4.10
CA MET A 60 -5.70 14.84 -4.91
C MET A 60 -4.64 14.11 -4.06
N GLN A 61 -3.94 14.84 -3.18
CA GLN A 61 -2.97 14.23 -2.27
C GLN A 61 -3.64 13.25 -1.29
N GLU A 62 -4.77 13.63 -0.71
CA GLU A 62 -5.56 12.77 0.18
C GLU A 62 -5.99 11.46 -0.51
N LEU A 63 -6.47 11.56 -1.76
CA LEU A 63 -6.83 10.40 -2.57
C LEU A 63 -5.62 9.49 -2.85
N ASN A 64 -4.48 10.08 -3.19
CA ASN A 64 -3.25 9.31 -3.41
C ASN A 64 -2.84 8.57 -2.14
N VAL A 65 -2.86 9.23 -0.98
CA VAL A 65 -2.56 8.60 0.31
C VAL A 65 -3.50 7.43 0.58
N SER A 66 -4.82 7.64 0.44
CA SER A 66 -5.83 6.60 0.67
C SER A 66 -5.65 5.39 -0.24
N PHE A 67 -5.28 5.62 -1.52
CA PHE A 67 -4.99 4.55 -2.46
C PHE A 67 -3.77 3.73 -2.04
N LEU A 68 -2.68 4.37 -1.61
CA LEU A 68 -1.48 3.67 -1.17
C LEU A 68 -1.72 2.89 0.13
N GLU A 69 -2.48 3.45 1.08
CA GLU A 69 -2.89 2.76 2.32
C GLU A 69 -3.69 1.49 2.00
N SER A 70 -4.65 1.60 1.08
CA SER A 70 -5.45 0.46 0.61
C SER A 70 -4.56 -0.62 -0.02
N ARG A 71 -3.50 -0.20 -0.73
CA ARG A 71 -2.56 -1.13 -1.37
C ARG A 71 -1.70 -1.87 -0.34
N VAL A 72 -1.20 -1.17 0.67
CA VAL A 72 -0.45 -1.76 1.80
C VAL A 72 -1.30 -2.78 2.54
N GLU A 73 -2.56 -2.44 2.82
CA GLU A 73 -3.49 -3.34 3.49
C GLU A 73 -3.73 -4.62 2.68
N GLY A 74 -3.90 -4.50 1.36
CA GLY A 74 -4.01 -5.67 0.48
C GLY A 74 -2.78 -6.60 0.53
N TRP A 75 -1.57 -6.05 0.65
CA TRP A 75 -0.37 -6.90 0.79
C TRP A 75 -0.25 -7.56 2.15
N ARG A 76 -0.65 -6.88 3.23
CA ARG A 76 -0.70 -7.49 4.57
C ARG A 76 -1.70 -8.64 4.63
N GLN A 77 -2.85 -8.50 3.97
CA GLN A 77 -3.81 -9.61 3.84
C GLN A 77 -3.23 -10.80 3.09
N LEU A 78 -2.48 -10.56 2.01
CA LEU A 78 -1.78 -11.64 1.31
C LEU A 78 -0.73 -12.32 2.19
N GLN A 79 0.05 -11.56 2.98
CA GLN A 79 0.98 -12.13 3.96
C GLN A 79 0.26 -13.03 4.96
N GLY A 80 -0.83 -12.54 5.57
CA GLY A 80 -1.60 -13.34 6.53
C GLY A 80 -2.20 -14.62 5.94
N LEU A 81 -2.60 -14.60 4.66
CA LEU A 81 -3.05 -15.81 3.97
C LEU A 81 -1.91 -16.82 3.76
N MET A 82 -0.71 -16.37 3.40
CA MET A 82 0.46 -17.26 3.26
C MET A 82 0.85 -17.89 4.59
N ASP A 83 0.86 -17.11 5.67
CA ASP A 83 1.19 -17.61 7.01
C ASP A 83 0.16 -18.65 7.49
N SER A 84 -1.13 -18.45 7.16
CA SER A 84 -2.20 -19.41 7.46
C SER A 84 -2.06 -20.73 6.71
N VAL A 85 -1.65 -20.68 5.42
CA VAL A 85 -1.39 -21.87 4.61
C VAL A 85 -0.22 -22.67 5.22
N GLU A 86 0.87 -22.01 5.59
CA GLU A 86 2.03 -22.65 6.20
C GLU A 86 1.71 -23.27 7.57
N HIS A 87 0.93 -22.56 8.40
CA HIS A 87 0.47 -23.10 9.69
C HIS A 87 -0.42 -24.34 9.52
N THR A 88 -1.30 -24.33 8.51
CA THR A 88 -2.16 -25.47 8.18
C THR A 88 -1.33 -26.66 7.68
N ASP A 89 -0.29 -26.42 6.86
CA ASP A 89 0.60 -27.47 6.38
C ASP A 89 1.42 -28.09 7.52
N GLN A 90 1.96 -27.26 8.43
CA GLN A 90 2.67 -27.72 9.62
C GLN A 90 1.79 -28.59 10.53
N SER A 91 0.56 -28.15 10.83
CA SER A 91 -0.36 -28.91 11.68
C SER A 91 -0.79 -30.25 11.06
N HIS A 92 -0.95 -30.33 9.74
CA HIS A 92 -1.21 -31.59 9.04
C HIS A 92 0.03 -32.51 9.01
N ALA A 93 1.23 -31.94 8.79
CA ALA A 93 2.47 -32.71 8.81
C ALA A 93 2.76 -33.30 10.20
N GLU A 94 2.40 -32.60 11.27
CA GLU A 94 2.48 -33.09 12.66
C GLU A 94 1.40 -34.15 12.96
N GLY A 95 0.17 -33.97 12.46
CA GLY A 95 -0.92 -34.95 12.61
C GLY A 95 -0.69 -36.26 11.86
N VAL A 96 0.01 -36.23 10.71
CA VAL A 96 0.42 -37.43 9.94
C VAL A 96 1.61 -38.15 10.59
N ARG A 97 2.37 -37.48 11.47
CA ARG A 97 3.55 -38.05 12.14
C ARG A 97 3.24 -38.85 13.40
N LEU A 98 1.99 -38.86 13.86
CA LEU A 98 1.54 -39.69 14.98
C LEU A 98 1.01 -41.04 14.45
N PRO A 99 1.60 -42.18 14.85
CA PRO A 99 1.10 -43.52 14.51
C PRO A 99 -0.19 -43.90 15.25
#